data_AF-A0A7J6SGM0-F1
#
_entry.id   AF-A0A7J6SGM0-F1
#
_cell.length_a   1.000
_cell.length_b   1.000
_cell.length_c   1.000
_cell.angle_alpha   90.00
_cell.angle_beta   90.00
_cell.angle_gamma   90.00
#
_symmetry.space_group_name_H-M   'P 1'
#
loop_
_entity.id
_entity.type
_entity.pdbx_description
1 polymer ?
#
loop_
_entity_poly.entity_id
_entity_poly.type
_entity_poly.pdbx_seq_one_letter_code
_entity_poly.pdbx_strand_id
1 'polypeptide(L)'
;ALQWRYLEISQRFADLKGEAASRAVLSKIYQRLGDKRAAIEELDILRNVAEHAGEIITAADACLDLAVLTYQEDEVEAAKLLEGYYQLSRRAADRGRQGSAAVLIGLASGRTMMHHVAKVFEEGRGIYELLKWKDAPLIEGLHDDV
;
A
#
# COMPACT_ATOMS: atom_id res chain seq x y z
N ALA A 1 10.61 -24.28 -5.67
CA ALA A 1 9.90 -25.58 -5.60
C ALA A 1 9.14 -25.77 -4.29
N LEU A 2 9.78 -25.62 -3.11
CA LEU A 2 9.11 -25.87 -1.83
C LEU A 2 7.94 -24.91 -1.54
N GLN A 3 8.10 -23.60 -1.78
CA GLN A 3 7.05 -22.62 -1.49
C GLN A 3 5.78 -22.81 -2.33
N TRP A 4 5.93 -23.09 -3.63
CA TRP A 4 4.80 -23.41 -4.51
C TRP A 4 4.04 -24.65 -4.05
N ARG A 5 4.76 -25.68 -3.59
CA ARG A 5 4.15 -26.90 -3.07
C ARG A 5 3.43 -26.66 -1.75
N TYR A 6 3.99 -25.81 -0.88
CA TYR A 6 3.34 -25.42 0.37
C TYR A 6 2.06 -24.61 0.11
N LEU A 7 2.12 -23.65 -0.81
CA LEU A 7 0.97 -22.88 -1.27
C LEU A 7 -0.16 -23.78 -1.80
N GLU A 8 0.16 -24.73 -2.69
CA GLU A 8 -0.82 -25.66 -3.26
C GLU A 8 -1.50 -26.50 -2.17
N ILE A 9 -0.72 -26.97 -1.19
CA ILE A 9 -1.26 -27.72 -0.04
C ILE A 9 -2.16 -26.83 0.81
N SER A 10 -1.72 -25.61 1.15
CA SER A 10 -2.53 -24.69 1.95
C SER A 10 -3.85 -24.36 1.27
N GLN A 11 -3.85 -24.10 -0.05
CA GLN A 11 -5.07 -23.88 -0.83
C GLN A 11 -5.99 -25.12 -0.83
N ARG A 12 -5.43 -26.32 -1.03
CA ARG A 12 -6.19 -27.57 -1.04
C ARG A 12 -6.90 -27.85 0.29
N PHE A 13 -6.31 -27.43 1.40
CA PHE A 13 -6.87 -27.61 2.74
C PHE A 13 -7.58 -26.35 3.28
N ALA A 14 -7.77 -25.31 2.46
CA ALA A 14 -8.33 -24.02 2.86
C ALA A 14 -7.63 -23.40 4.08
N ASP A 15 -6.31 -23.64 4.21
CA ASP A 15 -5.46 -23.03 5.23
C ASP A 15 -5.05 -21.62 4.77
N LEU A 16 -5.91 -20.64 5.07
CA LEU A 16 -5.69 -19.25 4.69
C LEU A 16 -4.42 -18.65 5.32
N LYS A 17 -4.04 -19.09 6.52
CA LYS A 17 -2.82 -18.61 7.19
C LYS A 17 -1.57 -19.12 6.48
N GLY A 18 -1.53 -20.41 6.15
CA GLY A 18 -0.44 -21.00 5.38
C GLY A 18 -0.35 -20.45 3.96
N GLU A 19 -1.49 -20.16 3.33
CA GLU A 19 -1.52 -19.48 2.03
C GLU A 19 -0.93 -18.06 2.14
N ALA A 20 -1.38 -17.24 3.10
CA ALA A 20 -0.81 -15.92 3.32
C ALA A 20 0.71 -15.97 3.58
N ALA A 21 1.17 -16.88 4.44
CA ALA A 21 2.61 -17.03 4.69
C ALA A 21 3.39 -17.39 3.41
N SER A 22 2.84 -18.27 2.57
CA SER A 22 3.45 -18.65 1.29
C SER A 22 3.55 -17.46 0.33
N ARG A 23 2.45 -16.71 0.18
CA ARG A 23 2.35 -15.53 -0.69
C ARG A 23 3.33 -14.44 -0.27
N ALA A 24 3.48 -14.19 1.04
CA ALA A 24 4.47 -13.25 1.58
C ALA A 24 5.92 -13.64 1.27
N VAL A 25 6.22 -14.94 1.17
CA VAL A 25 7.55 -15.40 0.76
C VAL A 25 7.73 -15.28 -0.75
N LEU A 26 6.72 -15.63 -1.55
CA LEU A 26 6.76 -15.52 -3.00
C LEU A 26 6.96 -14.07 -3.46
N SER A 27 6.23 -13.11 -2.85
CA SER A 27 6.42 -11.69 -3.16
C SER A 27 7.86 -11.24 -2.92
N LYS A 28 8.47 -11.62 -1.79
CA LYS A 28 9.88 -11.31 -1.47
C LYS A 28 10.85 -11.98 -2.44
N ILE A 29 10.55 -13.18 -2.90
CA ILE A 29 11.36 -13.85 -3.94
C ILE A 29 11.30 -13.04 -5.23
N TYR A 30 10.12 -12.65 -5.70
CA TYR A 30 9.97 -11.86 -6.92
C TYR A 30 10.62 -10.47 -6.82
N GLN A 31 10.50 -9.80 -5.67
CA GLN A 31 11.23 -8.55 -5.41
C GLN A 31 12.75 -8.74 -5.55
N ARG A 32 13.31 -9.82 -4.99
CA ARG A 32 14.75 -10.14 -5.10
C ARG A 32 15.18 -10.52 -6.51
N LEU A 33 14.27 -11.08 -7.31
CA LEU A 33 14.50 -11.38 -8.72
C LEU A 33 14.33 -10.15 -9.62
N GLY A 34 13.87 -9.02 -9.08
CA GLY A 34 13.56 -7.82 -9.85
C GLY A 34 12.26 -7.90 -10.64
N ASP A 35 11.46 -8.96 -10.46
CA ASP A 35 10.15 -9.09 -11.10
C ASP A 35 9.10 -8.36 -10.27
N LYS A 36 9.05 -7.04 -10.48
CA LYS A 36 8.14 -6.15 -9.76
C LYS A 36 6.68 -6.52 -9.99
N ARG A 37 6.30 -6.92 -11.20
CA ARG A 37 4.91 -7.24 -11.54
C ARG A 37 4.43 -8.46 -10.77
N ALA A 38 5.21 -9.55 -10.81
CA ALA A 38 4.87 -10.75 -10.07
C ALA A 38 4.86 -10.50 -8.56
N ALA A 39 5.76 -9.65 -8.04
CA ALA A 39 5.74 -9.26 -6.64
C ALA A 39 4.44 -8.54 -6.23
N ILE A 40 3.95 -7.61 -7.06
CA ILE A 40 2.70 -6.88 -6.83
C ILE A 40 1.52 -7.86 -6.84
N GLU A 41 1.45 -8.76 -7.83
CA GLU A 41 0.37 -9.76 -7.94
C GLU A 41 0.31 -10.65 -6.69
N GLU A 42 1.46 -11.13 -6.19
CA GLU A 42 1.53 -11.93 -4.96
C GLU A 42 1.12 -11.14 -3.70
N LEU A 43 1.47 -9.85 -3.62
CA LEU A 43 1.10 -8.99 -2.48
C LEU A 43 -0.39 -8.62 -2.47
N ASP A 44 -1.01 -8.40 -3.63
CA ASP A 44 -2.44 -8.14 -3.71
C ASP A 44 -3.26 -9.35 -3.26
N ILE A 45 -2.85 -10.55 -3.66
CA ILE A 45 -3.45 -11.80 -3.19
C ILE A 45 -3.21 -11.97 -1.69
N LEU A 46 -1.97 -11.73 -1.22
CA LEU A 46 -1.63 -11.79 0.19
C LEU A 46 -2.53 -10.91 1.05
N ARG A 47 -2.71 -9.63 0.68
CA ARG A 47 -3.56 -8.68 1.41
C ARG A 47 -4.95 -9.27 1.61
N ASN A 48 -5.58 -9.72 0.52
CA ASN A 48 -6.92 -10.27 0.55
C ASN A 48 -7.01 -11.53 1.41
N VAL A 49 -6.10 -12.50 1.23
CA VAL A 49 -6.10 -13.76 2.00
C VAL A 49 -5.83 -13.50 3.48
N ALA A 50 -4.88 -12.63 3.81
CA ALA A 50 -4.54 -12.28 5.18
C ALA A 50 -5.73 -11.62 5.91
N GLU A 51 -6.47 -10.72 5.25
CA GLU A 51 -7.68 -10.14 5.83
C GLU A 51 -8.76 -11.19 6.12
N HIS A 52 -9.00 -12.11 5.18
CA HIS A 52 -9.95 -13.21 5.37
C HIS A 52 -9.51 -14.19 6.46
N ALA A 53 -8.19 -14.37 6.64
CA ALA A 53 -7.62 -15.19 7.70
C ALA A 53 -7.63 -14.50 9.09
N GLY A 54 -8.00 -13.23 9.16
CA GLY A 54 -7.90 -12.41 10.38
C GLY A 54 -6.46 -11.99 10.73
N GLU A 55 -5.52 -12.15 9.82
CA GLU A 55 -4.10 -11.78 9.96
C GLU A 55 -3.91 -10.29 9.63
N ILE A 56 -4.51 -9.41 10.44
CA ILE A 56 -4.60 -7.95 10.20
C ILE A 56 -3.21 -7.31 10.02
N ILE A 57 -2.22 -7.74 10.82
CA ILE A 57 -0.85 -7.22 10.72
C ILE A 57 -0.22 -7.61 9.38
N THR A 58 -0.40 -8.85 8.95
CA THR A 58 0.11 -9.34 7.65
C THR A 58 -0.53 -8.60 6.48
N ALA A 59 -1.84 -8.32 6.56
CA ALA A 59 -2.53 -7.51 5.57
C ALA A 59 -1.98 -6.07 5.53
N ALA A 60 -1.72 -5.48 6.70
CA ALA A 60 -1.14 -4.15 6.80
C ALA A 60 0.27 -4.11 6.16
N ASP A 61 1.12 -5.06 6.50
CA ASP A 61 2.48 -5.16 5.95
C ASP A 61 2.42 -5.35 4.41
N ALA A 62 1.44 -6.10 3.88
CA ALA A 62 1.23 -6.22 2.43
C ALA A 62 0.85 -4.89 1.77
N CYS A 63 0.00 -4.07 2.38
CA CYS A 63 -0.33 -2.72 1.90
C CYS A 63 0.91 -1.81 1.86
N LEU A 64 1.77 -1.90 2.88
CA LEU A 64 3.01 -1.13 2.92
C LEU A 64 3.98 -1.56 1.81
N ASP A 65 4.19 -2.87 1.63
CA ASP A 65 5.06 -3.40 0.58
C ASP A 65 4.54 -3.03 -0.82
N LEU A 66 3.22 -3.09 -1.05
CA LEU A 66 2.59 -2.61 -2.29
C LEU A 66 2.88 -1.14 -2.52
N ALA A 67 2.67 -0.29 -1.49
CA ALA A 67 2.90 1.15 -1.60
C ALA A 67 4.35 1.46 -2.00
N VAL A 68 5.32 0.76 -1.41
CA VAL A 68 6.75 0.94 -1.74
C VAL A 68 7.03 0.57 -3.19
N LEU A 69 6.44 -0.52 -3.69
CA LEU A 69 6.62 -0.93 -5.08
C LEU A 69 5.93 0.05 -6.05
N THR A 70 4.73 0.51 -5.75
CA THR A 70 3.98 1.40 -6.66
C THR A 70 4.43 2.87 -6.58
N TYR A 71 5.14 3.26 -5.52
CA TYR A 71 5.50 4.66 -5.22
C TYR A 71 6.09 5.46 -6.39
N GLN A 72 6.96 4.85 -7.20
CA GLN A 72 7.63 5.56 -8.30
C GLN A 72 6.77 5.67 -9.57
N GLU A 73 5.79 4.78 -9.74
CA GLU A 73 4.96 4.69 -10.95
C GLU A 73 3.62 5.40 -10.76
N ASP A 74 3.01 5.27 -9.59
CA ASP A 74 1.73 5.87 -9.26
C ASP A 74 1.71 6.32 -7.79
N GLU A 75 2.04 7.59 -7.59
CA GLU A 75 2.10 8.22 -6.26
C GLU A 75 0.72 8.29 -5.60
N VAL A 76 -0.34 8.40 -6.40
CA VAL A 76 -1.72 8.47 -5.91
C VAL A 76 -2.14 7.09 -5.39
N GLU A 77 -1.83 6.04 -6.13
CA GLU A 77 -2.12 4.67 -5.69
C GLU A 77 -1.29 4.28 -4.47
N ALA A 78 -0.01 4.66 -4.44
CA ALA A 78 0.83 4.45 -3.26
C ALA A 78 0.27 5.15 -2.01
N ALA A 79 -0.26 6.37 -2.14
CA ALA A 79 -0.91 7.07 -1.02
C ALA A 79 -2.15 6.33 -0.50
N LYS A 80 -3.00 5.78 -1.38
CA LYS A 80 -4.16 4.97 -0.98
C LYS A 80 -3.74 3.69 -0.26
N LEU A 81 -2.69 3.03 -0.73
CA LEU A 81 -2.16 1.82 -0.09
C LEU A 81 -1.62 2.12 1.31
N LEU A 82 -0.95 3.27 1.50
CA LEU A 82 -0.50 3.73 2.82
C LEU A 82 -1.66 4.07 3.76
N GLU A 83 -2.78 4.59 3.24
CA GLU A 83 -4.00 4.78 4.03
C GLU A 83 -4.60 3.43 4.46
N GLY A 84 -4.64 2.44 3.55
CA GLY A 84 -5.02 1.08 3.91
C GLY A 84 -4.15 0.49 5.04
N TYR A 85 -2.83 0.71 4.96
CA TYR A 85 -1.89 0.35 6.03
C TYR A 85 -2.20 1.07 7.36
N TYR A 86 -2.52 2.37 7.33
CA TYR A 86 -2.93 3.12 8.51
C TYR A 86 -4.21 2.56 9.14
N GLN A 87 -5.26 2.31 8.35
CA GLN A 87 -6.54 1.79 8.83
C GLN A 87 -6.40 0.38 9.43
N LEU A 88 -5.61 -0.49 8.81
CA LEU A 88 -5.33 -1.83 9.35
C LEU A 88 -4.52 -1.75 10.64
N SER A 89 -3.53 -0.85 10.72
CA SER A 89 -2.77 -0.59 11.94
C SER A 89 -3.65 -0.02 13.07
N ARG A 90 -4.67 0.76 12.72
CA ARG A 90 -5.71 1.23 13.64
C ARG A 90 -6.54 0.08 14.19
N ARG A 91 -7.04 -0.80 13.31
CA ARG A 91 -7.80 -2.01 13.68
C ARG A 91 -6.99 -2.96 14.57
N ALA A 92 -5.69 -3.08 14.33
CA ALA A 92 -4.78 -3.88 15.15
C ALA A 92 -4.38 -3.20 16.47
N ALA A 93 -4.84 -1.97 16.75
CA ALA A 93 -4.42 -1.14 17.88
C ALA A 93 -2.89 -0.92 17.96
N ASP A 94 -2.20 -0.99 16.83
CA ASP A 94 -0.74 -0.81 16.73
C ASP A 94 -0.40 0.66 16.48
N ARG A 95 -0.16 1.39 17.58
CA ARG A 95 0.19 2.82 17.53
C ARG A 95 1.54 3.09 16.88
N GLY A 96 2.48 2.16 16.95
CA GLY A 96 3.80 2.31 16.32
C GLY A 96 3.66 2.35 14.80
N ARG A 97 2.93 1.38 14.25
CA ARG A 97 2.64 1.31 12.82
C ARG A 97 1.77 2.46 12.33
N GLN A 98 0.81 2.94 13.12
CA GLN A 98 0.03 4.15 12.80
C GLN A 98 0.93 5.38 12.62
N GLY A 99 1.89 5.58 13.54
CA GLY A 99 2.85 6.67 13.44
C GLY A 99 3.71 6.57 12.18
N SER A 100 4.19 5.37 11.86
CA SER A 100 4.92 5.13 10.61
C SER A 100 4.07 5.42 9.37
N ALA A 101 2.81 4.96 9.35
CA ALA A 101 1.90 5.21 8.23
C ALA A 101 1.66 6.70 8.01
N ALA A 102 1.40 7.47 9.06
CA ALA A 102 1.19 8.91 8.97
C ALA A 102 2.40 9.65 8.38
N VAL A 103 3.62 9.27 8.77
CA VAL A 103 4.86 9.83 8.20
C VAL A 103 4.98 9.49 6.72
N LEU A 104 4.74 8.24 6.34
CA LEU A 104 4.84 7.79 4.95
C LEU A 104 3.80 8.45 4.04
N ILE A 105 2.55 8.62 4.52
CA ILE A 105 1.50 9.36 3.79
C ILE A 105 1.95 10.81 3.58
N GLY A 106 2.50 11.46 4.61
CA GLY A 106 3.04 12.82 4.49
C GLY A 106 4.15 12.94 3.43
N LEU A 107 5.06 11.96 3.37
CA LEU A 107 6.11 11.90 2.36
C LEU A 107 5.56 11.67 0.95
N ALA A 108 4.56 10.79 0.79
CA ALA A 108 3.91 10.54 -0.48
C ALA A 108 3.18 11.77 -1.01
N SER A 109 2.33 12.38 -0.17
CA SER A 109 1.59 13.59 -0.51
C SER A 109 2.50 14.78 -0.80
N GLY A 110 3.60 14.93 -0.06
CA GLY A 110 4.59 15.98 -0.30
C GLY A 110 5.27 15.85 -1.68
N ARG A 111 5.55 14.63 -2.12
CA ARG A 111 6.13 14.36 -3.44
C ARG A 111 5.13 14.67 -4.57
N THR A 112 3.88 14.22 -4.43
CA THR A 112 2.81 14.55 -5.38
C THR A 112 2.65 16.06 -5.54
N MET A 113 2.71 16.80 -4.44
CA MET A 113 2.65 18.25 -4.45
C MET A 113 3.84 18.87 -5.19
N MET A 114 5.07 18.39 -4.97
CA MET A 114 6.25 18.87 -5.70
C MET A 114 6.14 18.62 -7.21
N HIS A 115 5.67 17.44 -7.63
CA HIS A 115 5.43 17.16 -9.05
C HIS A 115 4.36 18.09 -9.65
N HIS A 116 3.27 18.31 -8.93
CA HIS A 116 2.23 19.26 -9.37
C HIS A 116 2.79 20.68 -9.51
N VAL A 117 3.61 21.12 -8.55
CA VAL A 117 4.26 22.44 -8.58
C VAL A 117 5.17 22.57 -9.80
N ALA A 118 6.06 21.61 -10.03
CA ALA A 118 6.96 21.62 -11.20
C ALA A 118 6.19 21.72 -12.51
N LYS A 119 5.14 20.92 -12.67
CA LYS A 119 4.28 20.91 -13.86
C LYS A 119 3.59 22.24 -14.12
N VAL A 120 3.06 22.89 -13.07
CA VAL A 120 2.43 24.22 -13.19
C VAL A 120 3.43 25.28 -13.66
N PHE A 121 4.67 25.26 -13.17
CA PHE A 121 5.72 26.16 -13.63
C PHE A 121 6.16 25.86 -15.08
N GLU A 122 6.33 24.60 -15.45
CA GLU A 122 6.69 24.19 -16.83
C GLU A 122 5.63 24.62 -17.85
N GLU A 123 4.36 24.50 -17.49
CA GLU A 123 3.23 24.83 -18.36
C GLU A 123 2.86 26.33 -18.31
N GLY A 124 3.67 27.15 -17.62
CA GLY A 124 3.46 28.61 -17.49
C GLY A 124 2.15 28.98 -16.80
N ARG A 125 1.56 28.03 -16.05
CA ARG A 125 0.31 28.24 -15.33
C ARG A 125 0.62 29.06 -14.07
N GLY A 126 -0.14 30.14 -13.86
CA GLY A 126 0.11 31.08 -12.78
C GLY A 126 -0.01 30.46 -11.39
N ILE A 127 0.52 31.17 -10.37
CA ILE A 127 0.56 30.73 -8.97
C ILE A 127 -0.81 30.37 -8.37
N TYR A 128 -1.91 30.81 -8.97
CA TYR A 128 -3.27 30.45 -8.55
C TYR A 128 -3.61 28.97 -8.79
N GLU A 129 -3.05 28.34 -9.83
CA GLU A 129 -3.17 26.90 -10.04
C GLU A 129 -2.41 26.11 -8.97
N LEU A 130 -1.33 26.68 -8.41
CA LEU A 130 -0.62 26.12 -7.26
C LEU A 130 -1.40 26.21 -5.95
N LEU A 131 -2.56 26.85 -5.88
CA LEU A 131 -3.36 26.90 -4.65
C LEU A 131 -4.51 25.89 -4.66
N LYS A 132 -4.79 25.26 -5.80
CA LYS A 132 -5.84 24.24 -5.93
C LYS A 132 -5.58 22.98 -5.10
N TRP A 133 -4.35 22.70 -4.66
CA TRP A 133 -4.11 21.59 -3.72
C TRP A 133 -4.74 21.84 -2.35
N LYS A 134 -5.02 23.09 -1.99
CA LYS A 134 -5.71 23.45 -0.75
C LYS A 134 -7.22 23.25 -0.86
N ASP A 135 -7.74 23.35 -2.08
CA ASP A 135 -9.15 23.13 -2.42
C ASP A 135 -9.41 21.69 -2.89
N ALA A 136 -8.35 20.98 -3.28
CA ALA A 136 -8.37 19.53 -3.39
C ALA A 136 -8.61 19.01 -1.98
N PRO A 137 -9.71 18.26 -1.73
CA PRO A 137 -9.83 17.56 -0.47
C PRO A 137 -8.53 16.78 -0.25
N LEU A 138 -8.07 16.69 1.00
CA LEU A 138 -6.94 15.86 1.43
C LEU A 138 -7.23 14.35 1.24
N ILE A 139 -8.04 14.00 0.23
CA ILE A 139 -8.87 12.81 0.02
C ILE A 139 -10.23 12.97 0.73
N GLU A 140 -11.33 12.84 -0.01
CA GLU A 140 -12.70 12.77 0.54
C GLU A 140 -12.77 11.65 1.59
N GLY A 141 -13.35 11.94 2.77
CA GLY A 141 -13.62 10.94 3.80
C GLY A 141 -13.14 11.26 5.23
N LEU A 142 -12.86 12.51 5.56
CA LEU A 142 -12.49 12.92 6.94
C LEU A 142 -13.59 13.67 7.71
N HIS A 143 -14.82 13.62 7.22
CA HIS A 143 -16.01 14.01 7.98
C HIS A 143 -17.17 13.15 7.48
N ASP A 144 -17.31 11.96 8.04
CA ASP A 144 -18.52 11.57 8.76
C ASP A 144 -18.38 10.12 9.25
N ASP A 145 -18.94 9.90 10.44
CA ASP A 145 -19.15 8.63 11.15
C ASP A 145 -18.11 8.16 12.18
N VAL A 146 -18.52 8.49 13.43
CA VAL A 146 -18.21 8.00 14.80
C VAL A 146 -17.10 8.72 15.58
#